data_AF-A0A3S1KHX3-F1
#
_entry.id   AF-A0A3S1KHX3-F1
#
_cell.length_a   1.000
_cell.length_b   1.000
_cell.length_c   1.000
_cell.angle_alpha   90.00
_cell.angle_beta   90.00
_cell.angle_gamma   90.00
#
_symmetry.space_group_name_H-M   'P 1'
#
loop_
_entity.id
_entity.type
_entity.pdbx_description
1 polymer ?
#
loop_
_entity_poly.entity_id
_entity_poly.type
_entity_poly.pdbx_seq_one_letter_code
_entity_poly.pdbx_strand_id
1 'polypeptide(L)'
;MPHIERIETRKRGFFGMLFWWMFLAFNALMGLWMFAGIKGASQQYQATTDAASHVGTAIGGSIAIGILLWIWVFGDIILGLLVLLSRGKRITIEQTVN
;
A
#
# COMPACT_ATOMS: atom_id res chain seq x y z
N MET A 1 -21.25 7.74 -44.14
CA MET A 1 -19.97 7.12 -44.52
C MET A 1 -19.51 6.33 -43.31
N PRO A 2 -19.30 5.01 -43.42
CA PRO A 2 -18.82 4.22 -42.30
C PRO A 2 -17.42 4.72 -41.91
N HIS A 3 -17.19 4.96 -40.63
CA HIS A 3 -15.88 5.35 -40.09
C HIS A 3 -15.45 4.36 -39.01
N ILE A 4 -14.14 4.14 -38.89
CA ILE A 4 -13.54 3.15 -37.99
C ILE A 4 -13.14 3.85 -36.70
N GLU A 5 -13.76 3.46 -35.57
CA GLU A 5 -13.31 3.88 -34.25
C GLU A 5 -12.40 2.81 -33.63
N ARG A 6 -11.24 3.24 -33.16
CA ARG A 6 -10.28 2.41 -32.43
C ARG A 6 -10.46 2.66 -30.93
N ILE A 7 -11.06 1.71 -30.22
CA ILE A 7 -11.22 1.79 -28.76
C ILE A 7 -10.14 0.93 -28.09
N GLU A 8 -9.20 1.58 -27.40
CA GLU A 8 -8.24 0.87 -26.54
C GLU A 8 -8.88 0.58 -25.19
N THR A 9 -9.13 -0.69 -24.87
CA THR A 9 -9.55 -1.12 -23.53
C THR A 9 -8.48 -1.96 -22.86
N ARG A 10 -8.29 -1.77 -21.55
CA ARG A 10 -7.30 -2.51 -20.77
C ARG A 10 -8.01 -3.30 -19.67
N LYS A 11 -8.36 -4.57 -19.94
CA LYS A 11 -8.88 -5.47 -18.90
C LYS A 11 -7.73 -6.08 -18.11
N ARG A 12 -7.79 -5.95 -16.78
CA ARG A 12 -6.88 -6.65 -15.86
C ARG A 12 -7.31 -8.13 -15.79
N GLY A 13 -6.37 -9.06 -15.89
CA GLY A 13 -6.66 -10.49 -15.71
C GLY A 13 -6.87 -10.89 -14.25
N PHE A 14 -7.26 -12.13 -13.99
CA PHE A 14 -7.50 -12.69 -12.65
C PHE A 14 -6.31 -12.49 -11.69
N PHE A 15 -5.09 -12.85 -12.12
CA PHE A 15 -3.87 -12.64 -11.34
C PHE A 15 -3.62 -11.16 -11.02
N GLY A 16 -3.87 -10.26 -11.97
CA GLY A 16 -3.74 -8.82 -11.75
C GLY A 16 -4.77 -8.23 -10.80
N MET A 17 -5.93 -8.87 -10.66
CA MET A 17 -6.94 -8.53 -9.66
C MET A 17 -6.52 -9.02 -8.28
N LEU A 18 -6.02 -10.26 -8.15
CA LEU A 18 -5.54 -10.82 -6.89
C LEU A 18 -4.42 -9.96 -6.27
N PHE A 19 -3.35 -9.68 -7.02
CA PHE A 19 -2.25 -8.86 -6.50
C PHE A 19 -2.69 -7.44 -6.14
N TRP A 20 -3.65 -6.89 -6.87
CA TRP A 20 -4.18 -5.57 -6.57
C TRP A 20 -4.96 -5.55 -5.25
N TRP A 21 -5.77 -6.58 -4.99
CA TRP A 21 -6.44 -6.72 -3.69
C TRP A 21 -5.45 -6.96 -2.55
N MET A 22 -4.41 -7.78 -2.77
CA MET A 22 -3.35 -7.99 -1.77
C MET A 22 -2.61 -6.68 -1.46
N PHE A 23 -2.26 -5.90 -2.48
CA PHE A 23 -1.61 -4.60 -2.33
C PHE A 23 -2.47 -3.62 -1.53
N LEU A 24 -3.77 -3.56 -1.82
CA LEU A 24 -4.71 -2.70 -1.10
C LEU A 24 -4.87 -3.15 0.35
N ALA A 25 -5.05 -4.46 0.58
CA ALA A 25 -5.20 -5.02 1.92
C ALA A 25 -3.95 -4.81 2.78
N PHE A 26 -2.76 -5.01 2.20
CA PHE A 26 -1.49 -4.75 2.86
C PHE A 26 -1.37 -3.28 3.26
N ASN A 27 -1.63 -2.35 2.34
CA ASN A 27 -1.55 -0.92 2.64
C ASN A 27 -2.55 -0.48 3.72
N ALA A 28 -3.78 -1.00 3.68
CA ALA A 28 -4.77 -0.73 4.71
C ALA A 28 -4.33 -1.28 6.08
N LEU A 29 -3.82 -2.52 6.12
CA LEU A 29 -3.29 -3.13 7.34
C LEU A 29 -2.13 -2.32 7.91
N MET A 30 -1.16 -1.93 7.07
CA MET A 30 -0.01 -1.15 7.50
C MET A 30 -0.40 0.22 8.04
N GLY A 31 -1.38 0.90 7.41
CA GLY A 31 -1.93 2.15 7.91
C GLY A 31 -2.59 2.00 9.29
N LEU A 32 -3.37 0.93 9.48
CA LEU A 32 -3.98 0.62 10.78
C LEU A 32 -2.92 0.30 11.84
N TRP A 33 -1.89 -0.47 11.49
CA TRP A 33 -0.79 -0.81 12.39
C TRP A 33 0.05 0.40 12.77
N MET A 34 0.30 1.31 11.83
CA MET A 34 1.00 2.57 12.09
C MET A 34 0.21 3.43 13.08
N PHE A 35 -1.09 3.59 12.83
CA PHE A 35 -1.97 4.34 13.73
C PHE A 35 -2.00 3.73 15.14
N ALA A 36 -2.14 2.41 15.24
CA ALA A 36 -2.12 1.70 16.52
C ALA A 36 -0.76 1.82 17.23
N GLY A 37 0.35 1.71 16.50
CA GLY A 37 1.71 1.83 17.03
C GLY A 37 2.00 3.22 17.58
N ILE A 38 1.66 4.28 16.83
CA ILE A 38 1.82 5.67 17.28
C ILE A 38 0.96 5.94 18.51
N LYS A 39 -0.31 5.49 18.51
CA LYS A 39 -1.20 5.64 19.66
C LYS A 39 -0.64 4.94 20.90
N GLY A 40 -0.19 3.69 20.77
CA GLY A 40 0.40 2.94 21.87
C GLY A 40 1.68 3.58 22.42
N ALA A 41 2.58 4.03 21.53
CA ALA A 41 3.80 4.73 21.93
C ALA A 41 3.49 6.05 22.67
N SER A 42 2.51 6.82 22.17
CA SER A 42 2.08 8.06 22.82
C SER A 42 1.47 7.82 24.20
N GLN A 43 0.67 6.76 24.37
CA GLN A 43 0.08 6.39 25.66
C GLN A 43 1.16 5.98 26.67
N GLN A 44 2.16 5.19 26.24
CA GLN A 44 3.28 4.79 27.10
C GLN A 44 4.14 5.99 27.53
N TYR A 45 4.40 6.91 26.60
CA TYR A 45 5.15 8.14 26.87
C TYR A 45 4.46 9.02 27.92
N GLN A 46 3.13 9.17 27.81
CA GLN A 46 2.34 9.93 28.79
C GLN A 46 2.23 9.23 30.16
N ALA A 47 2.35 7.91 30.21
CA ALA A 47 2.27 7.14 31.44
C ALA A 47 3.59 7.09 32.23
N THR A 48 4.71 7.54 31.65
CA THR A 48 6.02 7.52 32.30
C THR A 48 6.29 8.81 33.07
N THR A 49 6.76 8.68 34.31
CA THR A 49 7.02 9.82 35.22
C THR A 49 8.51 10.05 35.49
N ASP A 50 9.33 9.02 35.34
CA ASP A 50 10.77 9.10 35.55
C ASP A 50 11.50 9.55 34.26
N ALA A 51 12.50 10.42 34.41
CA ALA A 51 13.20 11.03 33.28
C ALA A 51 13.91 9.99 32.37
N ALA A 52 14.54 8.96 32.96
CA ALA A 52 15.21 7.93 32.17
C ALA A 52 14.19 7.08 31.40
N SER A 53 13.09 6.73 32.06
CA SER A 53 11.99 5.97 31.44
C SER A 53 11.29 6.73 30.31
N HIS A 54 11.16 8.05 30.44
CA HIS A 54 10.53 8.92 29.45
C HIS A 54 11.40 9.05 28.19
N VAL A 55 12.72 9.23 28.35
CA VAL A 55 13.68 9.21 27.23
C VAL A 55 13.72 7.84 26.56
N GLY A 56 13.76 6.76 27.35
CA GLY A 56 13.74 5.40 26.83
C GLY A 56 12.50 5.10 25.99
N THR A 57 11.32 5.51 26.47
CA THR A 57 10.05 5.33 25.76
C THR A 57 9.99 6.14 24.47
N ALA A 58 10.49 7.38 24.46
CA ALA A 58 10.56 8.19 23.24
C ALA A 58 11.45 7.53 22.17
N ILE A 59 12.65 7.12 22.55
CA ILE A 59 13.60 6.47 21.64
C ILE A 59 13.03 5.14 21.16
N GLY A 60 12.57 4.29 22.07
CA GLY A 60 11.98 2.99 21.74
C GLY A 60 10.78 3.12 20.79
N GLY A 61 9.87 4.06 21.07
CA GLY A 61 8.72 4.35 20.21
C GLY A 61 9.12 4.80 18.81
N SER A 62 10.10 5.71 18.70
CA SER A 62 10.59 6.18 17.39
C SER A 62 11.29 5.07 16.59
N ILE A 63 12.05 4.20 17.24
CA ILE A 63 12.68 3.03 16.59
C ILE A 63 11.61 2.06 16.11
N ALA A 64 10.63 1.73 16.94
CA ALA A 64 9.55 0.80 16.58
C ALA A 64 8.75 1.32 15.37
N ILE A 65 8.37 2.61 15.39
CA ILE A 65 7.69 3.27 14.27
C ILE A 65 8.59 3.29 13.03
N GLY A 66 9.88 3.60 13.18
CA GLY A 66 10.85 3.63 12.08
C GLY A 66 11.03 2.27 11.40
N ILE A 67 11.14 1.18 12.18
CA ILE A 67 11.20 -0.19 11.63
C ILE A 67 9.90 -0.52 10.90
N LEU A 68 8.75 -0.18 11.49
CA LEU A 68 7.45 -0.41 10.86
C LEU A 68 7.31 0.34 9.53
N LEU A 69 7.81 1.58 9.45
CA LEU A 69 7.85 2.36 8.21
C LEU A 69 8.71 1.67 7.14
N TRP A 70 9.89 1.16 7.50
CA TRP A 70 10.74 0.43 6.56
C TRP A 70 10.05 -0.83 6.03
N ILE A 71 9.41 -1.62 6.91
CA ILE A 71 8.62 -2.79 6.51
C ILE A 71 7.50 -2.38 5.54
N TRP A 72 6.83 -1.26 5.81
CA TRP A 72 5.79 -0.74 4.93
C TRP A 72 6.36 -0.40 3.55
N VAL A 73 7.43 0.41 3.49
CA VAL A 73 8.04 0.85 2.23
C VAL A 73 8.50 -0.35 1.39
N PHE A 74 9.23 -1.31 1.99
CA PHE A 74 9.67 -2.48 1.25
C PHE A 74 8.50 -3.37 0.79
N GLY A 75 7.50 -3.57 1.64
CA GLY A 75 6.30 -4.31 1.27
C GLY A 75 5.53 -3.65 0.13
N ASP A 76 5.40 -2.32 0.15
CA ASP A 76 4.73 -1.54 -0.89
C ASP A 76 5.49 -1.61 -2.22
N ILE A 77 6.82 -1.52 -2.19
CA ILE A 77 7.66 -1.68 -3.39
C ILE A 77 7.49 -3.09 -3.98
N ILE A 78 7.58 -4.14 -3.17
CA ILE A 78 7.49 -5.53 -3.65
C ILE A 78 6.09 -5.80 -4.23
N LEU A 79 5.03 -5.51 -3.48
CA LEU A 79 3.66 -5.73 -3.94
C LEU A 79 3.29 -4.80 -5.11
N GLY A 80 3.76 -3.56 -5.09
CA GLY A 80 3.55 -2.58 -6.17
C GLY A 80 4.17 -3.04 -7.48
N LEU A 81 5.38 -3.61 -7.44
CA LEU A 81 6.01 -4.24 -8.60
C LEU A 81 5.22 -5.44 -9.09
N LEU A 82 4.75 -6.33 -8.20
CA LEU A 82 3.89 -7.47 -8.59
C LEU A 82 2.57 -7.01 -9.23
N VAL A 83 1.96 -5.95 -8.70
CA VAL A 83 0.76 -5.33 -9.27
C VAL A 83 1.04 -4.73 -10.65
N LEU A 84 2.20 -4.09 -10.84
CA LEU A 84 2.59 -3.50 -12.11
C LEU A 84 2.83 -4.57 -13.18
N LEU A 85 3.57 -5.63 -12.83
CA LEU A 85 3.91 -6.73 -13.73
C LEU A 85 2.66 -7.56 -14.10
N SER A 86 1.67 -7.65 -13.21
CA SER A 86 0.42 -8.36 -13.48
C SER A 86 -0.64 -7.52 -14.21
N ARG A 87 -0.33 -6.29 -14.65
CA ARG A 87 -1.27 -5.45 -15.43
C ARG A 87 -1.52 -6.07 -16.80
N GLY A 88 -2.79 -6.39 -17.07
CA GLY A 88 -3.26 -6.99 -18.33
C GLY A 88 -2.88 -6.22 -19.61
N LYS A 89 -2.77 -6.97 -20.71
CA LYS A 89 -2.47 -6.46 -22.06
C LYS A 89 -3.50 -5.43 -22.52
N ARG A 90 -3.04 -4.44 -23.31
CA ARG A 90 -3.92 -3.53 -24.06
C ARG A 90 -4.64 -4.34 -25.13
N ILE A 91 -5.97 -4.21 -25.20
CA ILE A 91 -6.80 -4.83 -26.21
C ILE A 91 -7.33 -3.70 -27.08
N THR A 92 -6.97 -3.72 -28.36
CA THR A 92 -7.51 -2.79 -29.34
C THR A 92 -8.76 -3.42 -29.94
N ILE A 93 -9.91 -2.78 -29.75
CA ILE A 93 -11.15 -3.18 -30.39
C ILE A 93 -11.40 -2.20 -31.55
N GLU A 94 -11.45 -2.73 -32.77
CA GLU A 94 -11.86 -1.97 -33.94
C GLU A 94 -13.38 -2.14 -34.07
N GLN A 95 -14.13 -1.04 -33.91
CA GLN A 95 -15.59 -1.04 -34.13
C GLN A 95 -15.91 -0.26 -35.39
N THR A 96 -16.68 -0.88 -36.29
CA THR A 96 -17.25 -0.23 -37.46
C THR A 96 -18.63 0.30 -37.08
N VAL A 97 -18.76 1.62 -36.97
CA VAL A 97 -20.04 2.29 -36.69
C VAL A 97 -20.68 2.66 -38.04
N ASN A 98 -21.86 2.09 -38.32
CA ASN A 98 -22.64 2.32 -39.54
C ASN A 98 -23.59 3.51 -39.40
#